data_AF-A0A925UKT4-F1
#
_entry.id   AF-A0A925UKT4-F1
#
_cell.length_a   1.000
_cell.length_b   1.000
_cell.length_c   1.000
_cell.angle_alpha   90.00
_cell.angle_beta   90.00
_cell.angle_gamma   90.00
#
_symmetry.space_group_name_H-M   'P 1'
#
loop_
_entity.id
_entity.type
_entity.pdbx_description
1 polymer ?
#
loop_
_entity_poly.entity_id
_entity_poly.type
_entity_poly.pdbx_seq_one_letter_code
_entity_poly.pdbx_strand_id
1 'polypeptide(L)'
;MRYELTQRFFFEAAHTLRREHEADASRRIHGHTYRAKVTIDGLPDERSGMLVDLALLRQAIDQVRGLLDHRLLDDVQGLGTATLENLCKFIHTQISRPGWHVVRVEVGREASGDSCCLVTEA
;
A
#
# COMPACT_ATOMS: atom_id res chain seq x y z
N MET A 1 7.53 9.64 24.02
CA MET A 1 6.66 8.50 23.63
C MET A 1 6.17 8.77 22.23
N ARG A 2 6.12 7.80 21.32
CA ARG A 2 5.49 7.93 19.99
C ARG A 2 4.37 6.89 19.90
N TYR A 3 3.34 7.18 19.10
CA TYR A 3 2.22 6.29 18.85
C TYR A 3 2.16 5.96 17.37
N GLU A 4 1.69 4.77 17.03
CA GLU A 4 1.44 4.35 15.66
C GLU A 4 -0.06 4.16 15.43
N LEU A 5 -0.55 4.61 14.28
CA LEU A 5 -1.89 4.32 13.78
C LEU A 5 -1.78 3.59 12.45
N THR A 6 -2.40 2.42 12.37
CA THR A 6 -2.43 1.59 11.17
C THR A 6 -3.85 1.50 10.63
N GLN A 7 -4.03 1.79 9.34
CA GLN A 7 -5.27 1.54 8.64
C GLN A 7 -5.04 0.52 7.51
N ARG A 8 -5.96 -0.44 7.41
CA ARG A 8 -5.94 -1.50 6.41
C ARG A 8 -7.00 -1.26 5.35
N PHE A 9 -6.70 -1.63 4.10
CA PHE A 9 -7.64 -1.70 3.00
C PHE A 9 -7.33 -2.88 2.07
N PHE A 10 -8.24 -3.16 1.15
CA PHE A 10 -8.10 -4.19 0.12
C PHE A 10 -8.30 -3.58 -1.26
N PHE A 11 -7.73 -4.24 -2.27
CA PHE A 11 -8.01 -3.98 -3.67
C PHE A 11 -7.85 -5.27 -4.48
N GLU A 12 -8.67 -5.42 -5.50
CA GLU A 12 -8.63 -6.50 -6.46
C GLU A 12 -7.94 -6.01 -7.73
N ALA A 13 -6.83 -6.62 -8.14
CA ALA A 13 -6.15 -6.17 -9.35
C ALA A 13 -5.52 -7.33 -10.11
N ALA A 14 -5.40 -7.14 -11.42
CA ALA A 14 -4.69 -8.04 -12.31
C ALA A 14 -3.31 -7.47 -12.67
N HIS A 15 -2.37 -8.34 -13.00
CA HIS A 15 -1.07 -7.94 -13.50
C HIS A 15 -0.41 -9.02 -14.36
N THR A 16 0.69 -8.66 -15.01
CA THR A 16 1.69 -9.60 -15.52
C THR A 16 3.02 -9.43 -14.79
N LEU A 17 3.84 -10.48 -14.80
CA LEU A 17 5.18 -10.43 -14.25
C LEU A 17 6.15 -11.30 -15.06
N ARG A 18 7.24 -10.68 -15.52
CA ARG A 18 8.37 -11.37 -16.15
C ARG A 18 9.38 -11.73 -15.06
N ARG A 19 9.50 -13.03 -14.75
CA ARG A 19 10.47 -13.61 -13.82
C ARG A 19 11.09 -14.87 -14.42
N GLU A 20 12.21 -15.33 -13.86
CA GLU A 20 12.94 -16.50 -14.36
C GLU A 20 12.32 -17.82 -13.88
N HIS A 21 11.92 -17.89 -12.61
CA HIS A 21 11.28 -19.07 -12.02
C HIS A 21 9.75 -18.94 -12.07
N GLU A 22 9.06 -20.07 -12.27
CA GLU A 22 7.58 -20.11 -12.41
C GLU A 22 7.05 -19.08 -13.43
N ALA A 23 7.81 -18.91 -14.52
CA ALA A 23 7.66 -17.82 -15.44
C ALA A 23 6.40 -17.93 -16.32
N ASP A 24 5.97 -19.16 -16.63
CA ASP A 24 4.84 -19.41 -17.52
C ASP A 24 3.53 -18.85 -16.97
N ALA A 25 3.25 -19.08 -15.68
CA ALA A 25 2.05 -18.58 -15.03
C ALA A 25 2.10 -17.06 -14.83
N SER A 26 3.26 -16.52 -14.47
CA SER A 26 3.40 -15.10 -14.16
C SER A 26 3.35 -14.20 -15.39
N ARG A 27 3.77 -14.70 -16.56
CA ARG A 27 3.69 -13.94 -17.83
C ARG A 27 2.27 -13.79 -18.36
N ARG A 28 1.33 -14.61 -17.91
CA ARG A 28 -0.09 -14.46 -18.25
C ARG A 28 -0.73 -13.40 -17.36
N ILE A 29 -1.78 -12.76 -17.87
CA ILE A 29 -2.64 -11.93 -17.03
C ILE A 29 -3.25 -12.82 -15.96
N HIS A 30 -3.06 -12.43 -14.72
CA HIS A 30 -3.63 -13.07 -13.55
C HIS A 30 -3.87 -11.99 -12.49
N GLY A 31 -4.58 -12.29 -11.41
CA GLY A 31 -4.87 -11.29 -10.40
C GLY A 31 -4.89 -11.87 -9.01
N HIS A 32 -4.95 -10.96 -8.04
CA HIS A 32 -4.95 -11.29 -6.62
C HIS A 32 -5.87 -10.35 -5.86
N THR A 33 -6.40 -10.85 -4.76
CA THR A 33 -6.90 -10.01 -3.67
C THR A 33 -5.70 -9.52 -2.87
N TYR A 34 -5.40 -8.23 -2.98
CA TYR A 34 -4.33 -7.59 -2.24
C TYR A 34 -4.87 -7.00 -0.94
N ARG A 35 -4.13 -7.21 0.15
CA ARG A 35 -4.32 -6.53 1.43
C ARG A 35 -3.19 -5.52 1.62
N ALA A 36 -3.53 -4.25 1.78
CA ALA A 36 -2.58 -3.19 2.08
C ALA A 36 -2.81 -2.62 3.50
N LYS A 37 -1.73 -2.22 4.16
CA LYS A 37 -1.74 -1.48 5.42
C LYS A 37 -0.86 -0.26 5.29
N VAL A 38 -1.31 0.86 5.83
CA VAL A 38 -0.52 2.09 5.98
C VAL A 38 -0.44 2.40 7.45
N THR A 39 0.78 2.55 7.95
CA THR A 39 1.05 2.98 9.32
C THR A 39 1.67 4.35 9.29
N ILE A 40 1.09 5.27 10.06
CA ILE A 40 1.69 6.55 10.38
C ILE A 40 2.04 6.58 11.86
N ASP A 41 3.03 7.38 12.22
CA ASP A 41 3.39 7.57 13.62
C ASP A 41 3.54 9.05 13.99
N GLY A 42 3.62 9.33 15.29
CA GLY A 42 3.74 10.68 15.79
C GLY A 42 3.28 10.85 17.23
N LEU A 43 3.04 12.11 17.59
CA LEU A 43 2.48 12.53 18.87
C LEU A 43 1.01 12.94 18.67
N PRO A 44 0.10 12.53 19.56
CA PRO A 44 -1.24 13.11 19.59
C PRO A 44 -1.17 14.61 19.81
N ASP A 45 -1.98 15.36 19.07
CA ASP A 45 -2.18 16.79 19.28
C ASP A 45 -2.78 17.03 20.68
N GLU A 46 -2.28 18.03 21.41
CA GLU A 46 -2.64 18.28 22.81
C GLU A 46 -4.12 18.63 23.00
N ARG A 47 -4.74 19.25 21.98
CA ARG A 47 -6.14 19.70 22.06
C ARG A 47 -7.11 18.58 21.72
N SER A 48 -6.85 17.85 20.66
CA SER A 48 -7.73 16.81 20.15
C SER A 48 -7.46 15.42 20.73
N GLY A 49 -6.25 15.18 21.26
CA GLY A 49 -5.81 13.87 21.72
C GLY A 49 -5.60 12.85 20.58
N MET A 50 -5.56 13.30 19.32
CA MET A 50 -5.43 12.44 18.14
C MET A 50 -4.09 12.67 17.44
N LEU A 51 -3.46 11.60 16.95
CA LEU A 51 -2.32 11.69 16.04
C LEU A 51 -2.78 12.16 14.64
N VAL A 52 -3.86 11.56 14.13
CA VAL A 52 -4.57 12.01 12.92
C VAL A 52 -6.06 11.75 13.10
N ASP A 53 -6.90 12.54 12.44
CA ASP A 53 -8.29 12.13 12.19
C ASP A 53 -8.29 10.92 11.24
N LEU A 54 -8.76 9.76 11.73
CA LEU A 54 -8.84 8.53 10.95
C LEU A 54 -9.76 8.64 9.72
N ALA A 55 -10.68 9.60 9.67
CA ALA A 55 -11.48 9.87 8.48
C ALA A 55 -10.60 10.44 7.34
N LEU A 56 -9.65 11.33 7.66
CA LEU A 56 -8.70 11.86 6.68
C LEU A 56 -7.76 10.76 6.18
N LEU A 57 -7.28 9.88 7.07
CA LEU A 57 -6.49 8.70 6.69
C LEU A 57 -7.26 7.75 5.77
N ARG A 58 -8.56 7.56 6.01
CA ARG A 58 -9.41 6.75 5.13
C ARG A 58 -9.63 7.40 3.76
N GLN A 59 -9.94 8.70 3.71
CA GLN A 59 -10.10 9.42 2.44
C GLN A 59 -8.82 9.38 1.59
N ALA A 60 -7.67 9.54 2.22
CA ALA A 60 -6.36 9.37 1.60
C ALA A 60 -6.19 7.99 0.97
N ILE A 61 -6.49 6.95 1.75
CA ILE A 61 -6.40 5.56 1.32
C ILE A 61 -7.38 5.29 0.17
N ASP A 62 -8.59 5.82 0.21
CA ASP A 62 -9.59 5.64 -0.84
C ASP A 62 -9.13 6.26 -2.18
N GLN A 63 -8.42 7.39 -2.14
CA GLN A 63 -7.80 7.97 -3.35
C GLN A 63 -6.74 7.04 -3.93
N VAL A 64 -5.83 6.51 -3.09
CA VAL A 64 -4.81 5.54 -3.54
C VAL A 64 -5.46 4.26 -4.05
N ARG A 65 -6.48 3.75 -3.34
CA ARG A 65 -7.24 2.56 -3.73
C ARG A 65 -7.88 2.74 -5.10
N GLY A 66 -8.44 3.91 -5.40
CA GLY A 66 -9.03 4.21 -6.71
C GLY A 66 -8.03 4.13 -7.90
N LEU A 67 -6.73 4.20 -7.63
CA LEU A 67 -5.67 4.02 -8.63
C LEU A 67 -5.32 2.54 -8.87
N LEU A 68 -5.67 1.64 -7.93
CA LEU A 68 -5.22 0.24 -7.92
C LEU A 68 -6.38 -0.75 -8.12
N ASP A 69 -7.54 -0.46 -7.52
CA ASP A 69 -8.67 -1.39 -7.46
C ASP A 69 -9.37 -1.53 -8.82
N HIS A 70 -9.68 -2.79 -9.16
CA HIS A 70 -10.23 -3.21 -10.45
C HIS A 70 -9.41 -2.74 -11.66
N ARG A 71 -8.08 -2.70 -11.54
CA ARG A 71 -7.16 -2.31 -12.61
C ARG A 71 -6.26 -3.45 -13.07
N LEU A 72 -5.75 -3.30 -14.30
CA LEU A 72 -4.51 -3.94 -14.72
C LEU A 72 -3.35 -3.08 -14.20
N LEU A 73 -2.56 -3.59 -13.25
CA LEU A 73 -1.49 -2.85 -12.59
C LEU A 73 -0.38 -2.43 -13.56
N ASP A 74 -0.16 -3.17 -14.64
CA ASP A 74 0.78 -2.82 -15.71
C ASP A 74 0.46 -1.45 -16.34
N ASP A 75 -0.80 -0.99 -16.29
CA ASP A 75 -1.25 0.29 -16.85
C ASP A 75 -1.23 1.44 -15.83
N VAL A 76 -0.92 1.17 -14.56
CA VAL A 76 -0.91 2.18 -13.50
C VAL A 76 0.36 3.02 -13.60
N GLN A 77 0.20 4.25 -14.07
CA GLN A 77 1.32 5.18 -14.25
C GLN A 77 2.08 5.40 -12.93
N GLY A 78 3.40 5.21 -12.98
CA GLY A 78 4.30 5.40 -11.83
C GLY A 78 4.43 4.19 -10.90
N LEU A 79 3.66 3.11 -11.10
CA LEU A 79 3.81 1.89 -10.32
C LEU A 79 5.07 1.11 -10.69
N GLY A 80 5.40 1.06 -11.99
CA GLY A 80 6.47 0.21 -12.52
C GLY A 80 6.04 -1.27 -12.57
N THR A 81 6.99 -2.20 -12.51
CA THR A 81 6.70 -3.64 -12.47
C THR A 81 5.84 -3.95 -11.25
N ALA A 82 4.71 -4.65 -11.42
CA ALA A 82 3.72 -4.89 -10.37
C ALA A 82 4.14 -5.94 -9.33
N THR A 83 5.28 -5.72 -8.66
CA THR A 83 5.76 -6.51 -7.52
C THR A 83 5.21 -5.96 -6.20
N LEU A 84 5.32 -6.72 -5.11
CA LEU A 84 4.87 -6.26 -3.79
C LEU A 84 5.70 -5.06 -3.30
N GLU A 85 7.01 -5.04 -3.59
CA GLU A 85 7.91 -3.94 -3.25
C GLU A 85 7.49 -2.64 -3.94
N ASN A 86 7.20 -2.70 -5.24
CA ASN A 86 6.76 -1.53 -6.00
C ASN A 86 5.36 -1.08 -5.61
N LEU A 87 4.45 -2.00 -5.25
CA LEU A 87 3.16 -1.65 -4.66
C LEU A 87 3.33 -0.91 -3.32
N CYS A 88 4.21 -1.39 -2.43
CA CYS A 88 4.51 -0.70 -1.16
C CYS A 88 5.05 0.71 -1.41
N LYS A 89 6.04 0.84 -2.31
CA LYS A 89 6.63 2.13 -2.68
C LYS A 89 5.60 3.08 -3.30
N PHE A 90 4.78 2.58 -4.22
CA PHE A 90 3.74 3.37 -4.87
C PHE A 90 2.73 3.88 -3.86
N ILE A 91 2.18 3.02 -2.99
CA ILE A 91 1.23 3.42 -1.95
C ILE A 91 1.86 4.46 -1.02
N HIS A 92 3.11 4.25 -0.59
CA HIS A 92 3.84 5.21 0.22
C HIS A 92 3.95 6.58 -0.48
N THR A 93 4.37 6.61 -1.75
CA THR A 93 4.49 7.85 -2.52
C THR A 93 3.14 8.56 -2.68
N GLN A 94 2.07 7.82 -2.99
CA GLN A 94 0.75 8.42 -3.22
C GLN A 94 0.08 8.92 -1.93
N ILE A 95 0.34 8.29 -0.78
CA ILE A 95 -0.28 8.69 0.48
C ILE A 95 0.50 9.80 1.21
N SER A 96 1.79 9.94 0.92
CA SER A 96 2.69 10.93 1.51
C SER A 96 2.12 12.34 1.37
N ARG A 97 2.13 13.10 2.48
CA ARG A 97 1.63 14.48 2.53
C ARG A 97 2.26 15.24 3.70
N PRO A 98 2.29 16.58 3.66
CA PRO A 98 2.84 17.38 4.76
C PRO A 98 2.18 17.03 6.11
N GLY A 99 3.02 16.83 7.13
CA GLY A 99 2.59 16.53 8.49
C GLY A 99 2.24 15.06 8.75
N TRP A 100 2.27 14.18 7.76
CA TRP A 100 2.11 12.73 7.97
C TRP A 100 3.46 12.04 7.87
N HIS A 101 3.83 11.32 8.93
CA HIS A 101 5.02 10.49 8.93
C HIS A 101 4.62 9.03 8.70
N VAL A 102 4.71 8.58 7.45
CA VAL A 102 4.32 7.23 7.03
C VAL A 102 5.49 6.28 7.27
N VAL A 103 5.47 5.57 8.39
CA VAL A 103 6.58 4.69 8.83
C VAL A 103 6.58 3.31 8.18
N ARG A 104 5.39 2.85 7.75
CA ARG A 104 5.23 1.49 7.24
C ARG A 104 4.16 1.43 6.17
N VAL A 105 4.47 0.74 5.08
CA VAL A 105 3.46 0.26 4.13
C VAL A 105 3.67 -1.22 3.91
N GLU A 106 2.64 -2.01 4.17
CA GLU A 106 2.66 -3.46 3.98
C GLU A 106 1.65 -3.84 2.90
N VAL A 107 2.06 -4.65 1.93
CA VAL A 107 1.17 -5.23 0.91
C VAL A 107 1.37 -6.74 0.92
N GLY A 108 0.28 -7.49 0.99
CA GLY A 108 0.33 -8.95 0.94
C GLY A 108 -0.84 -9.57 0.21
N ARG A 109 -0.67 -10.84 -0.15
CA ARG A 109 -1.67 -11.67 -0.83
C ARG A 109 -2.01 -12.83 0.09
N GLU A 110 -3.19 -12.78 0.70
CA GLU A 110 -3.56 -13.70 1.78
C GLU A 110 -3.66 -15.15 1.29
N ALA A 111 -4.14 -15.35 0.06
CA ALA A 111 -4.26 -16.69 -0.54
C ALA A 111 -2.92 -17.40 -0.79
N SER A 112 -1.85 -16.65 -1.11
CA SER A 112 -0.50 -17.20 -1.31
C SER A 112 0.40 -17.09 -0.08
N GLY A 113 -0.02 -16.32 0.93
CA GLY A 113 0.68 -16.17 2.21
C GLY A 113 1.87 -15.21 2.18
N ASP A 114 2.16 -14.58 1.04
CA ASP A 114 3.27 -13.65 0.90
C ASP A 114 2.89 -12.21 1.28
N SER A 115 3.88 -11.48 1.79
CA SER A 115 3.78 -10.03 2.03
C SER A 115 5.14 -9.36 1.90
N CYS A 116 5.10 -8.08 1.53
CA CYS A 116 6.23 -7.17 1.56
C CYS A 116 5.90 -6.01 2.50
N CYS A 117 6.93 -5.47 3.15
CA CYS A 117 6.80 -4.33 4.02
C CYS A 117 7.90 -3.31 3.72
N LEU A 118 7.51 -2.13 3.23
CA LEU A 118 8.37 -0.96 3.24
C LEU A 118 8.38 -0.39 4.66
N VAL A 119 9.56 -0.19 5.21
CA VAL A 119 9.80 0.49 6.50
C VAL A 119 10.67 1.70 6.22
N THR A 120 10.23 2.89 6.64
CA THR A 120 11.07 4.08 6.59
C THR A 120 11.75 4.27 7.94
N GLU A 121 13.00 4.72 7.93
CA GLU A 121 13.67 5.10 9.17
C GLU A 121 12.93 6.29 9.83
N ALA A 122 12.88 6.29 11.16
CA ALA A 122 12.01 7.16 11.96
C ALA A 122 12.67 8.43 12.50
#